data_AF-A0A2E6G8G6-F1
#
_entry.id   AF-A0A2E6G8G6-F1
#
_cell.length_a   1.000
_cell.length_b   1.000
_cell.length_c   1.000
_cell.angle_alpha   90.00
_cell.angle_beta   90.00
_cell.angle_gamma   90.00
#
_symmetry.space_group_name_H-M   'P 1'
#
loop_
_entity.id
_entity.type
_entity.pdbx_description
1 polymer ?
#
loop_
_entity_poly.entity_id
_entity_poly.type
_entity_poly.pdbx_seq_one_letter_code
_entity_poly.pdbx_strand_id
1 'polypeptide(L)' 'YYTGISTDLQRRLKQHKSGRGGAKYFRGREPLQVLYSEQHQCRSAASRREYQLKKLSHLEKTLLIEKNSSE' A
#
# COMPACT_ATOMS: atom_id res chain seq x y z
N TYR A 1 3.24 -5.43 6.67
CA TYR A 1 2.68 -4.36 5.81
C TYR A 1 1.75 -4.95 4.77
N TYR A 2 0.65 -4.26 4.47
CA TYR A 2 -0.20 -4.53 3.31
C TYR A 2 0.25 -3.63 2.15
N THR A 3 0.27 -4.17 0.92
CA THR A 3 0.60 -3.41 -0.30
C THR A 3 -0.52 -3.59 -1.33
N GLY A 4 -0.82 -2.51 -2.03
CA GLY A 4 -1.92 -2.42 -3.00
C GLY A 4 -1.71 -1.28 -3.97
N ILE A 5 -2.39 -1.33 -5.11
CA ILE A 5 -2.48 -0.21 -6.06
C ILE A 5 -3.86 0.45 -5.97
N SER A 6 -3.90 1.76 -6.17
CA SER A 6 -5.14 2.53 -6.29
C SER A 6 -4.89 3.79 -7.11
N THR A 7 -5.92 4.26 -7.82
CA THR A 7 -5.93 5.61 -8.41
C THR A 7 -6.33 6.69 -7.40
N ASP A 8 -6.91 6.27 -6.27
CA ASP A 8 -7.37 7.15 -5.19
C ASP A 8 -7.04 6.49 -3.85
N LEU A 9 -6.01 6.99 -3.17
CA LEU A 9 -5.52 6.43 -1.91
C LEU A 9 -6.50 6.66 -0.76
N GLN A 10 -7.17 7.81 -0.71
CA GLN A 10 -8.09 8.16 0.37
C GLN A 10 -9.34 7.29 0.34
N ARG A 11 -9.94 7.14 -0.85
CA ARG A 11 -11.06 6.22 -1.05
C ARG A 11 -10.69 4.79 -0.69
N ARG A 12 -9.48 4.34 -1.08
CA ARG A 12 -9.00 2.98 -0.79
C ARG A 12 -8.80 2.75 0.70
N LEU A 13 -8.20 3.70 1.41
CA LEU A 13 -8.03 3.63 2.86
C LEU A 13 -9.40 3.57 3.57
N LYS A 14 -10.36 4.38 3.14
CA LYS A 14 -11.74 4.36 3.68
C LYS A 14 -12.43 3.01 3.47
N GLN A 15 -12.29 2.41 2.27
CA GLN A 15 -12.80 1.06 2.00
C GLN A 15 -12.19 0.02 2.94
N HIS A 16 -10.86 0.09 3.16
CA HIS A 16 -10.17 -0.80 4.08
C HIS A 16 -10.62 -0.61 5.54
N LYS A 17 -10.77 0.64 6.01
CA LYS A 17 -11.27 0.93 7.36
C LYS A 17 -12.71 0.47 7.58
N SER A 18 -13.58 0.66 6.58
CA SER A 18 -14.99 0.27 6.68
C SER A 18 -15.26 -1.24 6.53
N GLY A 19 -14.25 -2.01 6.11
CA GLY A 19 -14.40 -3.44 5.76
C GLY A 19 -15.17 -3.72 4.46
N ARG A 20 -15.98 -2.79 3.94
CA ARG A 20 -16.74 -2.94 2.69
C ARG A 20 -15.85 -2.64 1.48
N GLY A 21 -15.62 -3.64 0.64
CA GLY A 21 -14.71 -3.54 -0.52
C GLY A 21 -13.22 -3.45 -0.12
N GLY A 22 -12.90 -3.69 1.15
CA GLY A 22 -11.55 -3.79 1.66
C GLY A 22 -10.90 -5.14 1.33
N ALA A 23 -9.57 -5.20 1.38
CA ALA A 23 -8.84 -6.45 1.23
C ALA A 23 -9.12 -7.38 2.42
N LYS A 24 -9.20 -8.68 2.14
CA LYS A 24 -9.34 -9.74 3.17
C LYS A 24 -8.29 -9.64 4.28
N TYR A 25 -7.10 -9.11 3.96
CA TYR A 25 -6.02 -8.86 4.92
C TYR A 25 -6.45 -8.01 6.13
N PHE A 26 -7.39 -7.08 5.95
CA PHE A 26 -7.89 -6.18 7.00
C PHE A 26 -9.17 -6.71 7.67
N ARG A 27 -9.60 -7.94 7.38
CA ARG A 27 -10.77 -8.50 8.08
C ARG A 27 -10.42 -8.70 9.56
N GLY A 28 -11.07 -7.93 10.43
CA GLY A 28 -10.78 -7.91 11.87
C GLY A 28 -9.52 -7.11 12.26
N ARG A 29 -8.96 -6.31 11.35
CA ARG A 29 -7.82 -5.42 11.62
C ARG A 29 -8.10 -4.04 11.05
N GLU A 30 -7.88 -2.99 11.83
CA GLU A 30 -8.03 -1.63 11.32
C GLU A 30 -6.73 -1.13 10.67
N PRO A 31 -6.76 -0.68 9.40
CA PRO A 31 -5.63 0.01 8.80
C PRO A 31 -5.47 1.39 9.45
N LEU A 32 -4.32 1.63 10.06
CA LEU A 32 -4.05 2.89 10.77
C LEU A 32 -3.79 4.05 9.77
N GLN A 33 -2.77 3.89 8.93
CA GLN A 33 -2.28 4.93 8.03
C GLN A 33 -1.61 4.37 6.77
N VAL A 34 -1.44 5.24 5.77
CA VAL A 34 -0.61 4.97 4.59
C VAL A 34 0.82 5.37 4.94
N LEU A 35 1.75 4.41 4.88
CA LEU A 35 3.16 4.63 5.23
C LEU A 35 4.04 4.99 4.02
N TYR A 36 3.59 4.65 2.81
CA TYR A 36 4.35 4.85 1.57
C TYR A 36 3.39 4.90 0.39
N SER A 37 3.63 5.82 -0.55
CA SER A 37 2.91 5.89 -1.81
C SER A 37 3.83 6.38 -2.93
N GLU A 38 3.67 5.79 -4.11
CA GLU A 38 4.42 6.15 -5.31
C GLU A 38 3.46 6.20 -6.51
N GLN A 39 3.67 7.17 -7.41
CA GLN A 39 2.86 7.31 -8.62
C GLN A 39 3.50 6.58 -9.79
N HIS A 40 2.66 5.99 -10.64
CA HIS A 40 3.06 5.26 -11.83
C HIS A 40 2.19 5.67 -13.02
N GLN A 41 2.78 5.72 -14.21
CA GLN A 41 2.13 6.21 -15.42
C GLN A 41 0.93 5.36 -15.86
N CYS A 42 0.93 4.06 -15.53
CA CYS A 42 -0.10 3.14 -15.97
C CYS A 42 -0.31 1.99 -14.97
N ARG A 43 -1.46 1.32 -15.09
CA ARG A 43 -1.82 0.18 -14.23
C ARG A 43 -0.78 -0.95 -14.30
N SER A 44 -0.23 -1.24 -15.47
CA SER A 44 0.77 -2.29 -15.66
C SER A 44 2.08 -2.00 -14.94
N ALA A 45 2.57 -0.74 -14.99
CA ALA A 45 3.73 -0.31 -14.21
C ALA A 45 3.46 -0.43 -12.69
N ALA A 46 2.31 0.07 -12.23
CA ALA A 46 1.91 -0.02 -10.82
C ALA A 46 1.81 -1.47 -10.34
N SER A 47 1.22 -2.38 -11.13
CA SER A 47 1.11 -3.80 -10.78
C SER A 47 2.47 -4.51 -10.72
N ARG A 48 3.40 -4.22 -11.65
CA ARG A 48 4.77 -4.76 -11.60
C ARG A 48 5.48 -4.31 -10.33
N ARG A 49 5.34 -3.03 -10.00
CA ARG A 49 5.93 -2.46 -8.79
C ARG A 49 5.32 -3.05 -7.52
N GLU A 50 4.00 -3.20 -7.44
CA GLU A 50 3.32 -3.86 -6.33
C GLU A 50 3.85 -5.29 -6.12
N TYR A 51 4.08 -6.04 -7.19
CA TYR A 51 4.66 -7.39 -7.12
C TYR A 51 6.09 -7.38 -6.56
N GLN A 52 6.93 -6.44 -6.99
CA GLN A 52 8.27 -6.24 -6.41
C GLN A 52 8.18 -5.93 -4.92
N LEU A 53 7.32 -4.99 -4.51
CA LEU A 53 7.10 -4.64 -3.11
C LEU A 53 6.61 -5.85 -2.29
N LYS A 54 5.76 -6.71 -2.85
CA LYS A 54 5.30 -7.93 -2.15
C LYS A 54 6.45 -8.87 -1.82
N LYS A 55 7.46 -8.97 -2.69
CA LYS A 55 8.66 -9.80 -2.49
C LYS A 55 9.65 -9.25 -1.47
N LEU A 56 9.65 -7.94 -1.23
CA LEU A 56 10.55 -7.34 -0.25
C LEU A 56 10.30 -7.90 1.15
N SER A 57 11.38 -8.10 1.88
CA SER A 57 11.39 -8.43 3.30
C SER A 57 10.79 -7.31 4.15
N HIS A 58 10.54 -7.61 5.43
CA HIS A 58 10.05 -6.59 6.36
C HIS A 58 11.04 -5.42 6.49
N LEU A 59 12.34 -5.72 6.57
CA LEU A 59 13.41 -4.72 6.70
C LEU A 59 13.49 -3.80 5.48
N GLU A 60 13.49 -4.39 4.28
CA GLU A 60 13.53 -3.61 3.03
C GLU A 60 12.33 -2.68 2.89
N LYS A 61 11.15 -3.11 3.35
CA LYS A 61 9.95 -2.26 3.38
C LYS A 61 10.08 -1.11 4.36
N THR A 62 10.63 -1.35 5.55
CA THR A 62 10.86 -0.29 6.55
C THR A 62 11.85 0.75 6.02
N LEU A 63 12.99 0.32 5.43
CA LEU A 63 13.96 1.22 4.82
C LEU A 63 13.35 2.05 3.69
N LEU A 64 12.44 1.47 2.89
CA LEU A 64 11.73 2.19 1.84
C LEU A 64 10.82 3.29 2.41
N ILE A 65 10.11 3.01 3.50
CA ILE A 65 9.24 3.95 4.20
C ILE A 65 10.05 5.11 4.80
N GLU A 66 11.17 4.80 5.45
CA GLU A 66 12.06 5.80 6.07
C GLU A 66 12.67 6.74 5.03
N LYS A 67 13.14 6.19 3.91
CA LYS A 67 13.69 6.99 2.80
C LYS A 67 12.68 7.98 2.24
N ASN A 68 11.41 7.59 2.11
CA ASN A 68 10.37 8.44 1.56
C ASN A 68 9.85 9.48 2.57
N SER A 69 10.01 9.25 3.87
CA SER A 69 9.63 10.20 4.92
C SER A 69 10.68 11.29 5.16
N SER A 70 11.85 11.15 4.54
CA SER A 70 13.00 12.05 4.72
C SER A 70 13.13 13.10 3.59
N GLU A 71 12.08 13.28 2.79
CA GLU A 71 11.98 14.27 1.69
C GLU A 71 10.91 15.32 1.99
#